data_AF-A0A7Y5V6A9-F1
#
_entry.id   AF-A0A7Y5V6A9-F1
#
_cell.length_a   1.000
_cell.length_b   1.000
_cell.length_c   1.000
_cell.angle_alpha   90.00
_cell.angle_beta   90.00
_cell.angle_gamma   90.00
#
_symmetry.space_group_name_H-M   'P 1'
#
loop_
_entity.id
_entity.type
_entity.pdbx_description
1 polymer ?
#
loop_
_entity_poly.entity_id
_entity_poly.type
_entity_poly.pdbx_seq_one_letter_code
_entity_poly.pdbx_strand_id
1 'polypeptide(L)'
;ARLKATRDALARSAPPPDASLALAAVLHAWPANVPSKPQSLSVGKAGVSISVSVEGDAAAFLSAFSAPPGWTLDEPRLNSADSVTRLSLQLRPAGGMP
;
A
#
# COMPACT_ATOMS: atom_id res chain seq x y z
N ALA A 1 15.18 34.90 13.20
CA ALA A 1 15.76 33.57 13.46
C ALA A 1 14.81 32.42 13.10
N ARG A 2 13.56 32.37 13.63
CA ARG A 2 12.61 31.25 13.44
C ARG A 2 12.22 30.97 11.98
N LEU A 3 11.98 32.01 11.17
CA LEU A 3 11.59 31.90 9.75
C LEU A 3 12.67 31.28 8.84
N LYS A 4 13.96 31.53 9.13
CA LYS A 4 15.06 30.88 8.39
C LYS A 4 15.12 29.38 8.69
N ALA A 5 14.96 28.99 9.95
CA ALA A 5 14.95 27.59 10.35
C ALA A 5 13.78 26.80 9.73
N THR A 6 12.59 27.41 9.58
CA THR A 6 11.44 26.75 8.91
C THR A 6 11.68 26.59 7.42
N ARG A 7 12.27 27.60 6.77
CA ARG A 7 12.62 27.54 5.35
C ARG A 7 13.69 26.47 5.08
N ASP A 8 14.72 26.38 5.92
CA ASP A 8 15.77 25.37 5.78
C ASP A 8 15.29 23.96 6.11
N ALA A 9 14.25 23.79 6.93
CA ALA A 9 13.61 22.51 7.19
C ALA A 9 12.73 22.05 6.02
N LEU A 10 12.00 22.98 5.39
CA LEU A 10 11.20 22.72 4.19
C LEU A 10 12.09 22.44 2.97
N ALA A 11 13.20 23.16 2.82
CA ALA A 11 14.17 22.94 1.74
C ALA A 11 14.91 21.60 1.86
N ARG A 12 14.98 21.02 3.07
CA ARG A 12 15.54 19.68 3.33
C ARG A 12 14.52 18.55 3.20
N SER A 13 13.25 18.86 2.96
CA SER A 13 12.24 17.81 2.75
C SER A 13 12.35 17.31 1.31
N ALA A 14 12.75 16.05 1.14
CA ALA A 14 12.67 15.39 -0.16
C ALA A 14 11.23 15.51 -0.70
N PRO A 15 11.06 15.72 -2.03
CA PRO A 15 9.75 15.75 -2.63
C PRO A 15 8.98 14.46 -2.28
N PRO A 16 7.66 14.53 -2.10
CA PRO A 16 6.86 13.32 -1.89
C PRO A 16 7.14 12.32 -3.02
N PRO A 17 7.21 11.02 -2.71
CA PRO A 17 7.37 10.01 -3.76
C PRO A 17 6.22 10.13 -4.77
N ASP A 18 6.52 9.86 -6.04
CA ASP A 18 5.52 9.90 -7.09
C ASP A 18 4.44 8.83 -6.83
N ALA A 19 3.25 9.32 -6.46
CA ALA A 19 2.14 8.46 -6.11
C ALA A 19 1.58 7.70 -7.32
N SER A 20 1.72 8.24 -8.53
CA SER A 20 1.22 7.62 -9.75
C SER A 20 1.99 6.35 -10.08
N LEU A 21 3.32 6.36 -9.89
CA LEU A 21 4.15 5.17 -10.11
C LEU A 21 3.84 4.06 -9.10
N ALA A 22 3.70 4.41 -7.82
CA ALA A 22 3.34 3.45 -6.77
C ALA A 22 1.94 2.85 -7.01
N LEU A 23 0.96 3.69 -7.35
CA LEU A 23 -0.39 3.25 -7.67
C LEU A 23 -0.39 2.32 -8.89
N ALA A 24 0.31 2.68 -9.97
CA ALA A 24 0.40 1.87 -11.17
C ALA A 24 1.02 0.50 -10.88
N ALA A 25 2.08 0.43 -10.06
CA ALA A 25 2.70 -0.83 -9.66
C ALA A 25 1.72 -1.73 -8.90
N VAL A 26 0.94 -1.18 -7.98
CA VAL A 26 -0.08 -1.94 -7.23
C VAL A 26 -1.20 -2.43 -8.14
N LEU A 27 -1.69 -1.60 -9.04
CA LEU A 27 -2.73 -2.00 -10.00
C LEU A 27 -2.23 -3.09 -10.96
N HIS A 28 -0.96 -3.05 -11.37
CA HIS A 28 -0.36 -4.11 -12.18
C HIS A 28 -0.20 -5.43 -11.42
N ALA A 29 0.09 -5.39 -10.12
CA ALA A 29 0.17 -6.58 -9.28
C ALA A 29 -1.19 -7.07 -8.77
N TRP A 30 -2.29 -6.38 -9.11
CA TRP A 30 -3.60 -6.73 -8.60
C TRP A 30 -4.09 -8.07 -9.17
N PRO A 31 -4.59 -9.01 -8.33
CA PRO A 31 -5.05 -10.31 -8.77
C PRO A 31 -6.43 -10.18 -9.45
N ALA A 32 -6.44 -9.72 -10.70
CA ALA A 32 -7.67 -9.44 -11.46
C ALA A 32 -8.60 -10.66 -11.63
N ASN A 33 -8.06 -11.88 -11.49
CA ASN A 33 -8.82 -13.13 -11.61
C ASN A 33 -9.39 -13.63 -10.27
N VAL A 34 -9.14 -12.92 -9.16
CA VAL A 34 -9.66 -13.28 -7.83
C VAL A 34 -10.79 -12.33 -7.45
N PRO A 35 -12.03 -12.83 -7.24
CA PRO A 35 -13.15 -12.01 -6.80
C PRO A 35 -12.80 -11.23 -5.52
N SER A 36 -12.72 -9.91 -5.65
CA SER A 36 -12.35 -9.02 -4.57
C SER A 36 -12.95 -7.63 -4.80
N LYS A 37 -13.22 -6.91 -3.71
CA LYS A 37 -13.82 -5.57 -3.71
C LYS A 37 -12.86 -4.60 -3.03
N PRO A 38 -12.00 -3.88 -3.80
CA PRO A 38 -11.16 -2.83 -3.26
C PRO A 38 -12.04 -1.78 -2.53
N GLN A 39 -11.67 -1.43 -1.31
CA GLN A 39 -12.37 -0.43 -0.51
C GLN A 39 -11.61 0.89 -0.49
N SER A 40 -10.29 0.81 -0.32
CA SER A 40 -9.42 1.98 -0.36
C SER A 40 -8.01 1.59 -0.75
N LEU A 41 -7.32 2.53 -1.41
CA LEU A 41 -5.90 2.46 -1.70
C LEU A 41 -5.33 3.86 -1.49
N SER A 42 -4.36 3.97 -0.58
CA SER A 42 -3.71 5.23 -0.22
C SER A 42 -2.21 5.12 -0.42
N VAL A 43 -1.62 6.08 -1.12
CA VAL A 43 -0.17 6.19 -1.30
C VAL A 43 0.34 7.36 -0.48
N GLY A 44 1.37 7.11 0.34
CA GLY A 44 2.01 8.14 1.15
C GLY A 44 3.52 7.91 1.30
N LYS A 45 4.18 8.77 2.06
CA LYS A 45 5.64 8.71 2.26
C LYS A 45 6.12 7.39 2.89
N ALA A 46 5.28 6.77 3.72
CA ALA A 46 5.59 5.50 4.39
C ALA A 46 5.36 4.27 3.50
N GLY A 47 4.63 4.42 2.39
CA GLY A 47 4.32 3.34 1.45
C GLY A 47 2.87 3.36 0.98
N VAL A 48 2.33 2.17 0.69
CA VAL A 48 0.95 2.00 0.20
C VAL A 48 0.12 1.21 1.21
N SER A 49 -1.05 1.75 1.55
CA SER A 49 -2.06 1.06 2.36
C SER A 49 -3.24 0.65 1.49
N ILE A 50 -3.65 -0.61 1.58
CA ILE A 50 -4.75 -1.18 0.81
C ILE A 50 -5.77 -1.81 1.75
N SER A 51 -7.04 -1.52 1.54
CA SER A 51 -8.16 -2.22 2.17
C SER A 51 -8.97 -2.91 1.08
N VAL A 52 -9.22 -4.21 1.23
CA VAL A 52 -9.98 -5.00 0.26
C VAL A 52 -10.90 -5.96 1.00
N SER A 53 -12.09 -6.17 0.46
CA SER A 53 -13.04 -7.16 0.96
C SER A 53 -13.13 -8.33 -0.01
N VAL A 54 -13.07 -9.54 0.53
CA VAL A 54 -13.22 -10.80 -0.19
C VAL A 54 -14.41 -11.53 0.41
N GLU A 55 -15.16 -12.24 -0.42
CA GLU A 55 -16.26 -13.10 0.05
C GLU A 55 -15.69 -14.46 0.44
N GLY A 56 -15.99 -14.93 1.65
CA GLY A 56 -15.43 -16.16 2.20
C GLY A 56 -13.94 -16.05 2.53
N ASP A 57 -13.19 -17.10 2.21
CA ASP A 57 -11.76 -17.23 2.54
C ASP A 57 -10.88 -16.31 1.68
N ALA A 58 -9.95 -15.61 2.33
CA ALA A 58 -8.99 -14.72 1.69
C ALA A 58 -7.73 -15.43 1.15
N ALA A 59 -7.54 -16.74 1.39
CA ALA A 59 -6.36 -17.48 0.97
C ALA A 59 -6.08 -17.39 -0.55
N ALA A 60 -7.12 -17.42 -1.38
CA ALA A 60 -6.98 -17.27 -2.83
C ALA A 60 -6.45 -15.89 -3.22
N PHE A 61 -6.90 -14.83 -2.54
CA PHE A 61 -6.40 -13.48 -2.77
C PHE A 61 -4.95 -13.35 -2.28
N LEU A 62 -4.65 -13.81 -1.07
CA LEU A 62 -3.31 -13.70 -0.47
C LEU A 62 -2.25 -14.49 -1.23
N SER A 63 -2.61 -15.64 -1.80
CA SER A 63 -1.67 -16.43 -2.63
C SER A 63 -1.44 -15.82 -4.02
N ALA A 64 -2.41 -15.06 -4.55
CA ALA A 64 -2.31 -14.42 -5.86
C ALA A 64 -1.69 -13.01 -5.80
N PHE A 65 -1.83 -12.30 -4.68
CA PHE A 65 -1.28 -10.96 -4.52
C PHE A 65 0.20 -11.02 -4.13
N SER A 66 1.08 -10.57 -5.03
CA SER A 66 2.51 -10.41 -4.76
C SER A 66 2.88 -8.93 -4.67
N ALA A 67 3.78 -8.59 -3.75
CA ALA A 67 4.31 -7.23 -3.69
C ALA A 67 5.01 -6.90 -5.03
N PRO A 68 4.74 -5.73 -5.64
CA PRO A 68 5.44 -5.32 -6.86
C PRO A 68 6.95 -5.18 -6.63
N PRO A 69 7.79 -5.21 -7.69
CA PRO A 69 9.23 -4.98 -7.55
C PRO A 69 9.56 -3.68 -6.81
N GLY A 70 10.50 -3.74 -5.87
CA GLY A 70 10.88 -2.60 -5.03
C GLY A 70 9.96 -2.37 -3.82
N TRP A 71 8.97 -3.23 -3.60
CA TRP A 71 8.09 -3.21 -2.44
C TRP A 71 8.17 -4.50 -1.63
N THR A 72 7.98 -4.39 -0.33
CA THR A 72 7.78 -5.51 0.60
C THR A 72 6.37 -5.41 1.18
N LEU A 73 5.65 -6.52 1.20
CA LEU A 73 4.37 -6.64 1.88
C LEU A 73 4.61 -7.00 3.35
N ASP A 74 4.14 -6.16 4.26
CA ASP A 74 4.05 -6.50 5.67
C ASP A 74 2.94 -7.54 5.89
N GLU A 75 3.01 -8.23 7.04
CA GLU A 75 2.02 -9.25 7.42
C GLU A 75 0.58 -8.73 7.25
N PRO A 76 -0.21 -9.33 6.33
CA PRO A 76 -1.59 -8.92 6.10
C PRO A 76 -2.43 -9.04 7.37
N ARG A 77 -3.28 -8.05 7.63
CA ARG A 77 -4.24 -8.13 8.73
C ARG A 77 -5.60 -8.54 8.20
N LEU A 78 -6.20 -9.54 8.85
CA LEU A 78 -7.50 -10.09 8.47
C LEU A 78 -8.53 -9.79 9.55
N ASN A 79 -9.73 -9.45 9.12
CA ASN A 79 -10.91 -9.40 9.98
C ASN A 79 -12.08 -10.01 9.23
N SER A 80 -12.61 -11.12 9.75
CA SER A 80 -13.74 -11.84 9.15
C SER A 80 -15.01 -11.56 9.95
N ALA A 81 -16.06 -11.15 9.25
CA ALA A 81 -17.40 -10.99 9.80
C ALA A 81 -18.41 -11.56 8.80
N ASP A 82 -19.29 -12.42 9.29
CA ASP A 82 -20.26 -13.17 8.47
C ASP A 82 -19.56 -13.92 7.31
N SER A 83 -19.97 -13.64 6.07
CA SER A 83 -19.40 -14.21 4.85
C SER A 83 -18.34 -13.33 4.18
N VAL A 84 -17.84 -12.29 4.86
CA VAL A 84 -16.88 -11.34 4.28
C VAL A 84 -15.60 -11.28 5.12
N THR A 85 -14.46 -11.44 4.46
CA THR A 85 -13.15 -11.18 5.04
C THR A 85 -12.61 -9.86 4.52
N ARG A 86 -12.30 -8.95 5.44
CA ARG A 86 -11.60 -7.70 5.16
C ARG A 86 -10.10 -7.88 5.38
N LEU A 87 -9.33 -7.54 4.37
CA LEU A 87 -7.88 -7.54 4.37
C LEU A 87 -7.37 -6.10 4.45
N SER A 88 -6.39 -5.87 5.32
CA SER A 88 -5.56 -4.67 5.30
C SER A 88 -4.14 -5.07 4.90
N LEU A 89 -3.67 -4.55 3.78
CA LEU A 89 -2.32 -4.78 3.26
C LEU A 89 -1.49 -3.51 3.42
N GLN A 90 -0.22 -3.68 3.75
CA GLN A 90 0.74 -2.58 3.86
C GLN A 90 1.98 -2.91 3.04
N LEU A 91 2.25 -2.10 2.02
CA LEU A 91 3.44 -2.19 1.20
C LEU A 91 4.42 -1.11 1.65
N ARG A 92 5.66 -1.51 1.93
CA ARG A 92 6.77 -0.61 2.23
C ARG A 92 7.83 -0.70 1.13
N PRO A 93 8.58 0.38 0.83
CA PRO A 93 9.73 0.30 -0.06
C PRO A 93 10.75 -0.75 0.46
N ALA A 94 11.21 -1.65 -0.42
CA ALA A 94 12.06 -2.79 -0.07
C ALA A 94 13.49 -2.40 0.34
N GLY A 95 13.93 -1.21 -0.02
CA GLY A 95 15.09 -0.54 0.56
C GLY A 95 14.60 0.79 1.15
N GLY A 96 15.01 1.11 2.38
CA GLY A 96 14.85 2.48 2.89
C GLY A 96 15.30 3.44 1.78
N MET A 97 14.40 4.36 1.41
CA MET A 97 14.48 5.18 0.18
C MET A 97 15.92 5.71 -0.08
N PRO A 98 16.41 5.76 -1.33
CA PRO A 98 17.59 6.55 -1.67
C PRO A 98 17.42 8.04 -1.32
#